data_AF-A0A4R3EBV1-F1
#
_entry.id   AF-A0A4R3EBV1-F1
#
_cell.length_a   1.000
_cell.length_b   1.000
_cell.length_c   1.000
_cell.angle_alpha   90.00
_cell.angle_beta   90.00
_cell.angle_gamma   90.00
#
_symmetry.space_group_name_H-M   'P 1'
#
loop_
_entity.id
_entity.type
_entity.pdbx_description
1 polymer ?
#
loop_
_entity_poly.entity_id
_entity_poly.type
_entity_poly.pdbx_seq_one_letter_code
_entity_poly.pdbx_strand_id
1 'polypeptide(L)'
;MLEPTVPKQKPHAESDNEPHVLYFNSWLTADGPGLAALVDAVFDLTPPLEITPGRKHRADAEGRRKLCITALTANLCMVTLNPAEFDGLAVSLRNLKRSRYDRPGFNADVLRAAIEQLHDADLITVQDPVFKEKRTVVIPLPRLLALINEMNVGLSDIRQAEGRETIELWAGSSRQHNKVLVDYTDDERTNRLRAEMIAINEMLNAADIRLGGEPMGPIHVFRIFQSGKLGDRQMFDRHGRLYGGFWEHLSKDKRYLLTMGGEPVADLDFVSMFVQLAYCRVGVSPSVDDLYAIPGLEGQRKVVKHLMASLFFREKAALRLPKGISRELPEGWSMERFKAAASAFHPAIAHLFDTDIGFELMATESEILVGILLELASKGIAALPMHDGIMVGAGHNEFAIETMQKVSESKAGRILPVVEKPILQPANNSPLWSTSGVPLSDSLIA
;
A
#
# COMPACT_ATOMS: atom_id res chain seq x y z
N MET A 1 2.15 -22.07 13.13
CA MET A 1 2.73 -21.25 12.06
C MET A 1 1.60 -20.44 11.44
N LEU A 2 1.52 -19.15 11.78
CA LEU A 2 0.67 -18.18 11.08
C LEU A 2 1.59 -16.99 10.76
N GLU A 3 1.66 -16.71 9.46
CA GLU A 3 2.55 -15.78 8.76
C GLU A 3 2.26 -14.31 9.09
N PRO A 4 3.18 -13.39 8.76
CA PRO A 4 2.80 -12.03 8.41
C PRO A 4 1.95 -12.10 7.13
N THR A 5 0.64 -12.03 7.30
CA THR A 5 -0.31 -11.82 6.20
C THR A 5 0.01 -10.48 5.54
N VAL A 6 0.60 -10.54 4.35
CA VAL A 6 0.36 -9.49 3.35
C VAL A 6 -1.16 -9.42 3.19
N PRO A 7 -1.80 -8.25 3.40
CA PRO A 7 -3.25 -8.17 3.39
C PRO A 7 -3.77 -8.70 2.05
N LYS A 8 -4.57 -9.78 2.13
CA LYS A 8 -5.37 -10.22 1.01
C LYS A 8 -6.30 -9.07 0.65
N GLN A 9 -6.19 -8.55 -0.56
CA GLN A 9 -7.25 -7.72 -1.14
C GLN A 9 -8.54 -8.57 -1.18
N LYS A 10 -9.41 -8.42 -0.18
CA LYS A 10 -10.83 -8.77 -0.30
C LYS A 10 -11.48 -7.60 -1.05
N PRO A 11 -12.17 -7.81 -2.19
CA PRO A 11 -13.13 -6.84 -2.65
C PRO A 11 -14.21 -6.72 -1.58
N HIS A 12 -14.52 -5.49 -1.16
CA HIS A 12 -15.51 -5.17 -0.13
C HIS A 12 -16.79 -5.99 -0.31
N ALA A 13 -16.98 -6.92 0.62
CA ALA A 13 -18.26 -7.46 1.02
C ALA A 13 -18.29 -7.30 2.55
N GLU A 14 -19.35 -6.68 3.05
CA GLU A 14 -19.60 -6.38 4.45
C GLU A 14 -19.50 -7.61 5.35
N SER A 15 -19.10 -7.36 6.60
CA SER A 15 -18.90 -8.26 7.76
C SER A 15 -17.62 -9.12 7.80
N ASP A 16 -16.63 -8.65 8.56
CA ASP A 16 -15.85 -9.44 9.53
C ASP A 16 -15.38 -8.47 10.63
N ASN A 17 -15.71 -8.78 11.89
CA ASN A 17 -15.50 -7.97 13.09
C ASN A 17 -14.03 -8.00 13.55
N GLU A 18 -13.08 -7.73 12.64
CA GLU A 18 -11.65 -7.62 12.94
C GLU A 18 -11.29 -6.15 13.23
N PRO A 19 -10.57 -5.86 14.33
CA PRO A 19 -10.19 -4.50 14.68
C PRO A 19 -9.26 -3.91 13.61
N HIS A 20 -9.52 -2.65 13.23
CA HIS A 20 -8.73 -1.89 12.28
C HIS A 20 -7.44 -1.41 12.95
N VAL A 21 -6.38 -2.22 12.87
CA VAL A 21 -5.11 -1.97 13.58
C VAL A 21 -4.01 -1.48 12.66
N LEU A 22 -3.15 -0.61 13.18
CA LEU A 22 -1.87 -0.25 12.55
C LEU A 22 -0.83 -1.32 12.89
N TYR A 23 -0.01 -1.74 11.92
CA TYR A 23 1.10 -2.65 12.19
C TYR A 23 2.35 -1.89 12.61
N PHE A 24 2.98 -2.34 13.69
CA PHE A 24 4.22 -1.75 14.18
C PHE A 24 5.32 -1.71 13.12
N ASN A 25 5.84 -0.51 12.90
CA ASN A 25 6.93 -0.21 11.99
C ASN A 25 8.14 0.27 12.80
N SER A 26 9.14 -0.60 12.94
CA SER A 26 10.37 -0.29 13.69
C SER A 26 11.19 0.85 13.08
N TRP A 27 10.92 1.22 11.83
CA TRP A 27 11.61 2.28 11.12
C TRP A 27 10.98 3.66 11.28
N LEU A 28 9.86 3.82 11.99
CA LEU A 28 9.38 5.15 12.35
C LEU A 28 10.27 5.77 13.44
N THR A 29 10.49 7.08 13.34
CA THR A 29 11.33 7.83 14.27
C THR A 29 10.89 9.30 14.34
N ALA A 30 11.39 10.02 15.34
CA ALA A 30 11.19 11.46 15.47
C ALA A 30 12.01 12.26 14.45
N ASP A 31 11.44 13.35 13.95
CA ASP A 31 12.11 14.40 13.16
C ASP A 31 11.86 15.80 13.73
N GLY A 32 10.65 16.05 14.23
CA GLY A 32 10.24 17.36 14.75
C GLY A 32 10.38 17.53 16.26
N PRO A 33 10.35 18.78 16.76
CA PRO A 33 10.59 19.11 18.16
C PRO A 33 9.49 18.57 19.09
N GLY A 34 8.24 18.50 18.61
CA GLY A 34 7.12 17.97 19.39
C GLY A 34 7.32 16.49 19.74
N LEU A 35 7.52 15.65 18.72
CA LEU A 35 7.77 14.22 18.95
C LEU A 35 9.09 13.95 19.67
N ALA A 36 10.13 14.75 19.44
CA ALA A 36 11.37 14.61 20.19
C ALA A 36 11.15 14.84 21.69
N ALA A 37 10.45 15.92 22.07
CA ALA A 37 10.09 16.20 23.45
C ALA A 37 9.21 15.10 24.06
N LEU A 38 8.25 14.56 23.30
CA LEU A 38 7.41 13.44 23.73
C LEU A 38 8.23 12.18 24.00
N VAL A 39 9.17 11.86 23.12
CA VAL A 39 10.05 10.71 23.28
C VAL A 39 10.97 10.86 24.49
N ASP A 40 11.40 12.07 24.82
CA ASP A 40 12.17 12.35 26.04
C ASP A 40 11.31 12.18 27.29
N ALA A 41 10.13 12.79 27.33
CA ALA A 41 9.20 12.66 28.45
C ALA A 41 8.76 11.20 28.68
N VAL A 42 8.41 10.46 27.61
CA VAL A 42 8.06 9.04 27.73
C VAL A 42 9.25 8.24 28.24
N PHE A 43 10.46 8.50 27.75
CA PHE A 43 11.66 7.80 28.21
C PHE A 43 11.97 8.05 29.69
N ASP A 44 11.75 9.26 30.18
CA ASP A 44 11.98 9.62 31.58
C ASP A 44 10.91 9.03 32.52
N LEU A 45 9.66 8.94 32.04
CA LEU A 45 8.54 8.33 32.78
C LEU A 45 8.63 6.80 32.88
N THR A 46 9.50 6.14 32.12
CA THR A 46 9.49 4.68 31.92
C THR A 46 10.81 4.03 32.33
N PRO A 47 11.23 4.10 33.62
CA PRO A 47 12.55 3.63 34.03
C PRO A 47 12.83 2.17 33.61
N PRO A 48 14.10 1.80 33.36
CA PRO A 48 14.43 0.45 32.94
C PRO A 48 14.00 -0.57 33.99
N LEU A 49 13.49 -1.72 33.53
CA LEU A 49 13.13 -2.83 34.41
C LEU A 49 14.37 -3.30 35.20
N GLU A 50 14.17 -3.63 36.48
CA GLU A 50 15.24 -4.13 37.34
C GLU A 50 15.90 -5.38 36.73
N ILE A 51 17.22 -5.41 36.63
CA ILE A 51 17.92 -6.63 36.23
C ILE A 51 18.05 -7.55 37.44
N THR A 52 17.99 -8.87 37.18
CA THR A 52 18.46 -9.89 38.12
C THR A 52 19.82 -9.51 38.75
N PRO A 53 19.91 -9.50 40.10
CA PRO A 53 21.14 -9.19 40.82
C PRO A 53 22.33 -10.01 40.30
N GLY A 54 23.48 -9.34 40.07
CA GLY A 54 24.72 -9.97 39.58
C GLY A 54 24.90 -9.97 38.06
N ARG A 55 23.91 -9.53 37.28
CA ARG A 55 24.07 -9.27 35.83
C ARG A 55 24.39 -7.80 35.58
N LYS A 56 25.34 -7.54 34.67
CA LYS A 56 25.61 -6.19 34.16
C LYS A 56 24.72 -5.92 32.96
N HIS A 57 24.21 -4.69 32.85
CA HIS A 57 23.63 -4.22 31.59
C HIS A 57 24.65 -4.35 30.46
N ARG A 58 24.17 -4.60 29.25
CA ARG A 58 25.01 -4.43 28.06
C ARG A 58 25.40 -2.95 27.94
N ALA A 59 26.59 -2.69 27.38
CA ALA A 59 27.06 -1.33 27.15
C ALA A 59 26.12 -0.50 26.26
N ASP A 60 25.37 -1.16 25.37
CA ASP A 60 24.42 -0.56 24.43
C ASP A 60 22.95 -0.58 24.91
N ALA A 61 22.67 -1.02 26.14
CA ALA A 61 21.31 -1.27 26.61
C ALA A 61 20.42 -0.02 26.61
N GLU A 62 20.94 1.11 27.11
CA GLU A 62 20.20 2.36 27.17
C GLU A 62 19.87 2.91 25.78
N GLY A 63 20.85 2.92 24.87
CA GLY A 63 20.64 3.36 23.49
C GLY A 63 19.61 2.51 22.75
N ARG A 64 19.62 1.19 22.96
CA ARG A 64 18.62 0.29 22.37
C ARG A 64 17.22 0.48 22.95
N ARG A 65 17.13 0.76 24.26
CA ARG A 65 15.86 1.13 24.91
C ARG A 65 15.34 2.43 24.32
N LYS A 66 16.17 3.48 24.24
CA LYS A 66 15.78 4.78 23.68
C LYS A 66 15.27 4.61 22.25
N LEU A 67 16.01 3.89 21.42
CA LEU A 67 15.63 3.57 20.05
C LEU A 67 14.26 2.88 19.96
N CYS A 68 13.98 1.89 20.82
CA CYS A 68 12.70 1.20 20.84
C CYS A 68 11.55 2.12 21.30
N ILE A 69 11.77 2.93 22.35
CA ILE A 69 10.79 3.89 22.85
C ILE A 69 10.49 4.95 21.79
N THR A 70 11.50 5.45 21.07
CA THR A 70 11.32 6.38 19.95
C THR A 70 10.39 5.80 18.90
N ALA A 71 10.66 4.58 18.42
CA ALA A 71 9.82 3.96 17.40
C ALA A 71 8.42 3.63 17.93
N LEU A 72 8.29 3.10 19.15
CA LEU A 72 7.00 2.79 19.75
C LEU A 72 6.13 4.05 19.90
N THR A 73 6.71 5.13 20.42
CA THR A 73 6.03 6.43 20.57
C THR A 73 5.60 6.99 19.21
N ALA A 74 6.48 6.95 18.20
CA ALA A 74 6.14 7.38 16.85
C ALA A 74 4.97 6.58 16.25
N ASN A 75 4.95 5.26 16.44
CA ASN A 75 3.84 4.41 15.98
C ASN A 75 2.54 4.70 16.75
N LEU A 76 2.60 4.97 18.05
CA LEU A 76 1.41 5.33 18.84
C LEU A 76 0.87 6.70 18.42
N CYS A 77 1.73 7.65 18.05
CA CYS A 77 1.31 8.91 17.44
C CYS A 77 0.61 8.68 16.09
N MET A 78 1.11 7.76 15.26
CA MET A 78 0.41 7.36 14.02
C MET A 78 -0.98 6.76 14.29
N VAL A 79 -1.14 5.93 15.33
CA VAL A 79 -2.45 5.38 15.71
C VAL A 79 -3.42 6.50 16.10
N THR A 80 -2.94 7.47 16.87
CA THR A 80 -3.76 8.57 17.41
C THR A 80 -4.11 9.65 16.38
N LEU A 81 -3.14 10.06 15.56
CA LEU A 81 -3.23 11.28 14.74
C LEU A 81 -3.69 11.02 13.30
N ASN A 82 -3.65 9.77 12.85
CA ASN A 82 -3.95 9.47 11.45
C ASN A 82 -5.45 9.52 11.16
N PRO A 83 -5.91 10.25 10.11
CA PRO A 83 -7.32 10.32 9.73
C PRO A 83 -7.98 8.99 9.37
N ALA A 84 -7.19 7.92 9.16
CA ALA A 84 -7.69 6.58 8.90
C ALA A 84 -8.33 5.90 10.13
N GLU A 85 -8.14 6.45 11.34
CA GLU A 85 -8.66 5.96 12.62
C GLU A 85 -8.32 4.48 12.91
N PHE A 86 -7.33 4.24 13.78
CA PHE A 86 -6.92 2.89 14.16
C PHE A 86 -7.39 2.53 15.58
N ASP A 87 -7.88 1.31 15.76
CA ASP A 87 -8.28 0.75 17.06
C ASP A 87 -7.07 0.49 17.98
N GLY A 88 -5.86 0.44 17.42
CA GLY A 88 -4.64 0.21 18.16
C GLY A 88 -3.45 -0.20 17.28
N LEU A 89 -2.33 -0.49 17.95
CA LEU A 89 -1.07 -0.89 17.33
C LEU A 89 -0.83 -2.39 17.48
N ALA A 90 -0.90 -3.14 16.39
CA ALA A 90 -0.56 -4.56 16.36
C ALA A 90 0.96 -4.77 16.33
N VAL A 91 1.48 -5.45 17.36
CA VAL A 91 2.91 -5.70 17.54
C VAL A 91 3.23 -7.20 17.41
N SER A 92 4.28 -7.54 16.66
CA SER A 92 4.84 -8.89 16.63
C SER A 92 6.04 -8.99 17.58
N LEU A 93 5.88 -9.73 18.67
CA LEU A 93 6.93 -9.97 19.67
C LEU A 93 7.67 -11.30 19.47
N ARG A 94 7.70 -11.80 18.22
CA ARG A 94 8.44 -13.02 17.89
C ARG A 94 9.91 -12.71 17.67
N ASN A 95 10.78 -13.50 18.29
CA ASN A 95 12.20 -13.49 18.00
C ASN A 95 12.46 -14.28 16.72
N LEU A 96 12.64 -13.56 15.60
CA LEU A 96 13.01 -14.13 14.31
C LEU A 96 14.48 -13.88 14.02
N LYS A 97 15.07 -14.68 13.12
CA LYS A 97 16.40 -14.40 12.59
C LYS A 97 16.35 -13.06 11.87
N ARG A 98 17.29 -12.17 12.20
CA ARG A 98 17.41 -10.87 11.57
C ARG A 98 17.67 -11.02 10.06
N SER A 99 16.95 -10.24 9.28
CA SER A 99 17.01 -10.12 7.83
C SER A 99 17.49 -8.72 7.44
N ARG A 100 17.70 -8.48 6.13
CA ARG A 100 18.04 -7.16 5.61
C ARG A 100 16.94 -6.11 5.79
N TYR A 101 15.69 -6.56 5.97
CA TYR A 101 14.51 -5.71 6.11
C TYR A 101 14.34 -5.17 7.55
N ASP A 102 15.08 -5.74 8.50
CA ASP A 102 14.99 -5.39 9.91
C ASP A 102 15.91 -4.23 10.29
N ARG A 103 15.36 -3.26 11.04
CA ARG A 103 16.14 -2.13 11.55
C ARG A 103 17.24 -2.59 12.51
N PRO A 104 18.51 -2.20 12.29
CA PRO A 104 19.58 -2.45 13.25
C PRO A 104 19.25 -1.97 14.66
N GLY A 105 19.63 -2.76 15.67
CA GLY A 105 19.44 -2.42 17.10
C GLY A 105 18.09 -2.84 17.69
N PHE A 106 17.09 -3.15 16.87
CA PHE A 106 15.79 -3.65 17.31
C PHE A 106 15.80 -5.17 17.55
N ASN A 107 15.17 -5.60 18.64
CA ASN A 107 14.78 -6.99 18.85
C ASN A 107 13.47 -7.06 19.64
N ALA A 108 12.80 -8.21 19.63
CA ALA A 108 11.49 -8.34 20.26
C ALA A 108 11.55 -8.25 21.80
N ASP A 109 12.67 -8.64 22.42
CA ASP A 109 12.81 -8.60 23.87
C ASP A 109 12.88 -7.16 24.42
N VAL A 110 13.62 -6.26 23.75
CA VAL A 110 13.67 -4.85 24.15
C VAL A 110 12.34 -4.16 23.86
N LEU A 111 11.68 -4.50 22.75
CA LEU A 111 10.34 -3.99 22.45
C LEU A 111 9.31 -4.44 23.49
N ARG A 112 9.36 -5.70 23.93
CA ARG A 112 8.51 -6.21 25.02
C ARG A 112 8.73 -5.42 26.30
N ALA A 113 9.98 -5.26 26.72
CA ALA A 113 10.32 -4.47 27.91
C ALA A 113 9.84 -3.01 27.79
N ALA A 114 9.95 -2.39 26.62
CA ALA A 114 9.43 -1.03 26.40
C ALA A 114 7.90 -0.98 26.53
N ILE A 115 7.17 -1.95 25.98
CA ILE A 115 5.71 -2.04 26.12
C ILE A 115 5.32 -2.22 27.59
N GLU A 116 6.00 -3.10 28.33
CA GLU A 116 5.77 -3.28 29.77
C GLU A 116 6.00 -1.98 30.53
N GLN A 117 7.09 -1.25 30.26
CA GLN A 117 7.37 0.01 30.92
C GLN A 117 6.34 1.11 30.61
N LEU A 118 5.88 1.22 29.35
CA LEU A 118 4.84 2.19 28.98
C LEU A 118 3.47 1.82 29.60
N HIS A 119 3.19 0.53 29.76
CA HIS A 119 1.99 0.04 30.45
C HIS A 119 2.03 0.40 31.94
N ASP A 120 3.15 0.15 32.62
CA ASP A 120 3.33 0.46 34.04
C ASP A 120 3.30 1.97 34.33
N ALA A 121 3.56 2.80 33.31
CA ALA A 121 3.44 4.25 33.36
C ALA A 121 2.03 4.78 33.01
N ASP A 122 1.02 3.92 32.85
CA ASP A 122 -0.36 4.27 32.45
C ASP A 122 -0.43 5.05 31.11
N LEU A 123 0.53 4.85 30.21
CA LEU A 123 0.54 5.49 28.89
C LEU A 123 -0.21 4.66 27.84
N ILE A 124 -0.24 3.34 28.02
CA ILE A 124 -0.88 2.38 27.12
C ILE A 124 -1.57 1.28 27.90
N THR A 125 -2.53 0.60 27.27
CA THR A 125 -3.00 -0.71 27.70
C THR A 125 -2.67 -1.76 26.64
N VAL A 126 -2.51 -3.01 27.06
CA VAL A 126 -2.18 -4.13 26.17
C VAL A 126 -3.36 -5.09 26.13
N GLN A 127 -3.89 -5.36 24.94
CA GLN A 127 -4.81 -6.47 24.72
C GLN A 127 -4.02 -7.71 24.35
N ASP A 128 -4.16 -8.75 25.18
CA ASP A 128 -3.43 -10.00 25.01
C ASP A 128 -3.80 -10.72 23.71
N PRO A 129 -2.84 -11.42 23.09
CA PRO A 129 -3.07 -12.15 21.87
C PRO A 129 -4.03 -13.32 22.12
N VAL A 130 -5.03 -13.48 21.27
CA VAL A 130 -5.81 -14.73 21.19
C VAL A 130 -5.08 -15.68 20.25
N PHE A 131 -4.68 -16.85 20.73
CA PHE A 131 -3.86 -17.81 19.98
C PHE A 131 -4.49 -18.13 18.61
N LYS A 132 -3.72 -17.89 17.54
CA LYS A 132 -4.12 -18.03 16.12
C LYS A 132 -5.20 -17.05 15.61
N GLU A 133 -5.65 -16.11 16.43
CA GLU A 133 -6.72 -15.16 16.07
C GLU A 133 -6.26 -13.70 16.16
N LYS A 134 -5.64 -13.28 17.27
CA LYS A 134 -5.28 -11.87 17.51
C LYS A 134 -3.81 -11.71 17.91
N ARG A 135 -3.13 -10.72 17.35
CA ARG A 135 -1.78 -10.30 17.80
C ARG A 135 -1.92 -9.46 19.08
N THR A 136 -0.80 -9.23 19.78
CA THR A 136 -0.75 -8.21 20.84
C THR A 136 -1.12 -6.86 20.25
N VAL A 137 -2.16 -6.23 20.78
CA VAL A 137 -2.59 -4.88 20.37
C VAL A 137 -2.31 -3.92 21.51
N VAL A 138 -1.54 -2.87 21.22
CA VAL A 138 -1.21 -1.80 22.16
C VAL A 138 -2.13 -0.62 21.88
N ILE A 139 -2.81 -0.12 22.90
CA ILE A 139 -3.81 0.95 22.77
C ILE A 139 -3.35 2.17 23.58
N PRO A 140 -3.22 3.35 22.96
CA PRO A 140 -2.93 4.61 23.68
C PRO A 140 -3.97 4.90 24.76
N LEU A 141 -3.53 5.34 25.94
CA LEU A 141 -4.41 5.80 27.03
C LEU A 141 -4.52 7.34 27.05
N PRO A 142 -5.53 7.90 27.74
CA PRO A 142 -5.73 9.36 27.84
C PRO A 142 -4.50 10.15 28.31
N ARG A 143 -3.66 9.56 29.16
CA ARG A 143 -2.40 10.19 29.60
C ARG A 143 -1.44 10.43 28.44
N LEU A 144 -1.29 9.48 27.52
CA LEU A 144 -0.45 9.64 26.33
C LEU A 144 -1.05 10.68 25.37
N LEU A 145 -2.37 10.66 25.20
CA LEU A 145 -3.09 11.66 24.38
C LEU A 145 -2.89 13.09 24.91
N ALA A 146 -2.91 13.28 26.23
CA ALA A 146 -2.63 14.56 26.86
C ALA A 146 -1.20 15.04 26.54
N LEU A 147 -0.19 14.17 26.65
CA LEU A 147 1.19 14.51 26.32
C LEU A 147 1.38 14.85 24.83
N ILE A 148 0.74 14.11 23.93
CA ILE A 148 0.72 14.40 22.48
C ILE A 148 0.21 15.82 22.23
N ASN A 149 -0.89 16.20 22.89
CA ASN A 149 -1.49 17.53 22.74
C ASN A 149 -0.64 18.63 23.40
N GLU A 150 -0.14 18.42 24.61
CA GLU A 150 0.70 19.39 25.35
C GLU A 150 1.98 19.74 24.60
N MET A 151 2.56 18.76 23.91
CA MET A 151 3.79 18.92 23.13
C MET A 151 3.54 19.27 21.67
N ASN A 152 2.27 19.49 21.30
CA ASN A 152 1.83 19.87 19.95
C ASN A 152 2.39 18.93 18.86
N VAL A 153 2.32 17.62 19.11
CA VAL A 153 2.86 16.61 18.21
C VAL A 153 1.94 16.46 16.99
N GLY A 154 2.49 16.64 15.80
CA GLY A 154 1.78 16.43 14.53
C GLY A 154 2.31 15.21 13.75
N LEU A 155 1.57 14.79 12.72
CA LEU A 155 2.05 13.74 11.79
C LEU A 155 3.36 14.15 11.10
N SER A 156 3.58 15.45 10.89
CA SER A 156 4.83 16.00 10.34
C SER A 156 6.06 15.82 11.24
N ASP A 157 5.88 15.50 12.53
CA ASP A 157 7.01 15.22 13.42
C ASP A 157 7.52 13.78 13.30
N ILE A 158 6.82 12.93 12.55
CA ILE A 158 7.11 11.52 12.35
C ILE A 158 7.80 11.34 10.99
N ARG A 159 8.94 10.65 10.97
CA ARG A 159 9.62 10.28 9.73
C ARG A 159 9.97 8.80 9.63
N GLN A 160 10.28 8.40 8.41
CA GLN A 160 10.89 7.10 8.10
C GLN A 160 12.41 7.21 8.32
N ALA A 161 12.98 6.37 9.16
CA ALA A 161 14.43 6.30 9.37
C ALA A 161 15.15 5.83 8.10
N GLU A 162 16.34 6.39 7.85
CA GLU A 162 17.20 6.05 6.72
C GLU A 162 17.66 4.58 6.76
N GLY A 163 17.92 4.02 5.57
CA GLY A 163 18.45 2.67 5.41
C GLY A 163 17.39 1.56 5.41
N ARG A 164 16.09 1.90 5.47
CA ARG A 164 15.02 0.92 5.24
C ARG A 164 15.09 0.40 3.81
N GLU A 165 15.05 -0.91 3.67
CA GLU A 165 15.03 -1.54 2.35
C GLU A 165 13.75 -1.16 1.59
N THR A 166 13.89 -0.75 0.33
CA THR A 166 12.77 -0.27 -0.52
C THR A 166 12.36 -1.29 -1.58
N ILE A 167 13.06 -2.43 -1.70
CA ILE A 167 12.66 -3.53 -2.56
C ILE A 167 12.61 -4.85 -1.78
N GLU A 168 11.50 -5.57 -1.90
CA GLU A 168 11.26 -6.85 -1.25
C GLU A 168 11.33 -7.99 -2.25
N LEU A 169 12.06 -9.06 -1.91
CA LEU A 169 12.07 -10.29 -2.69
C LEU A 169 11.35 -11.39 -1.93
N TRP A 170 10.29 -11.92 -2.51
CA TRP A 170 9.52 -13.04 -1.97
C TRP A 170 9.77 -14.31 -2.78
N ALA A 171 9.96 -15.44 -2.11
CA ALA A 171 10.11 -16.75 -2.75
C ALA A 171 9.02 -17.72 -2.27
N GLY A 172 8.76 -18.78 -3.03
CA GLY A 172 7.76 -19.80 -2.71
C GLY A 172 6.35 -19.41 -3.18
N SER A 173 5.35 -20.12 -2.66
CA SER A 173 3.97 -20.01 -3.14
C SER A 173 2.99 -19.91 -1.98
N SER A 174 2.08 -18.93 -2.08
CA SER A 174 0.97 -18.81 -1.12
C SER A 174 0.06 -20.06 -1.16
N ARG A 175 -0.08 -20.70 -2.33
CA ARG A 175 -0.83 -21.96 -2.49
C ARG A 175 -0.21 -23.12 -1.70
N GLN A 176 1.10 -23.11 -1.51
CA GLN A 176 1.82 -24.13 -0.75
C GLN A 176 2.10 -23.70 0.69
N HIS A 177 1.59 -22.54 1.13
CA HIS A 177 1.81 -21.99 2.47
C HIS A 177 3.31 -21.93 2.85
N ASN A 178 4.15 -21.59 1.87
CA ASN A 178 5.59 -21.46 2.03
C ASN A 178 6.13 -20.17 1.39
N LYS A 179 5.27 -19.17 1.19
CA LYS A 179 5.69 -17.87 0.65
C LYS A 179 6.44 -17.11 1.74
N VAL A 180 7.71 -16.81 1.50
CA VAL A 180 8.59 -16.18 2.48
C VAL A 180 9.37 -15.03 1.88
N LEU A 181 9.59 -14.00 2.68
CA LEU A 181 10.50 -12.90 2.36
C LEU A 181 11.94 -13.40 2.47
N VAL A 182 12.76 -13.14 1.46
CA VAL A 182 14.13 -13.65 1.37
C VAL A 182 15.15 -12.52 1.26
N ASP A 183 16.30 -12.71 1.91
CA ASP A 183 17.47 -11.86 1.68
C ASP A 183 18.04 -12.12 0.28
N TYR A 184 18.61 -11.07 -0.31
CA TYR A 184 19.30 -11.13 -1.60
C TYR A 184 20.65 -10.43 -1.52
N THR A 185 21.53 -10.68 -2.49
CA THR A 185 22.83 -10.01 -2.58
C THR A 185 22.70 -8.74 -3.40
N ASP A 186 23.38 -7.67 -2.96
CA ASP A 186 23.40 -6.42 -3.71
C ASP A 186 24.26 -6.55 -4.97
N ASP A 187 23.74 -6.00 -6.07
CA ASP A 187 24.33 -5.95 -7.40
C ASP A 187 23.89 -4.65 -8.11
N GLU A 188 24.37 -4.43 -9.34
CA GLU A 188 24.01 -3.23 -10.11
C GLU A 188 22.50 -3.09 -10.35
N ARG A 189 21.76 -4.20 -10.45
CA ARG A 189 20.32 -4.19 -10.68
C ARG A 189 19.58 -3.76 -9.41
N THR A 190 19.83 -4.43 -8.30
CA THR A 190 19.18 -4.15 -7.01
C THR A 190 19.53 -2.76 -6.48
N ASN A 191 20.76 -2.29 -6.69
CA ASN A 191 21.14 -0.92 -6.36
C ASN A 191 20.39 0.12 -7.20
N ARG A 192 20.20 -0.13 -8.50
CA ARG A 192 19.38 0.71 -9.37
C ARG A 192 17.92 0.74 -8.92
N LEU A 193 17.31 -0.43 -8.72
CA LEU A 193 15.93 -0.55 -8.24
C LEU A 193 15.72 0.19 -6.91
N ARG A 194 16.70 0.10 -6.00
CA ARG A 194 16.66 0.83 -4.73
C ARG A 194 16.74 2.34 -4.94
N ALA A 195 17.64 2.81 -5.80
CA ALA A 195 17.80 4.23 -6.11
C ALA A 195 16.52 4.82 -6.74
N GLU A 196 15.87 4.09 -7.64
CA GLU A 196 14.58 4.46 -8.23
C GLU A 196 13.51 4.66 -7.13
N MET A 197 13.40 3.70 -6.20
CA MET A 197 12.44 3.79 -5.10
C MET A 197 12.79 4.87 -4.08
N ILE A 198 14.07 5.16 -3.85
CA ILE A 198 14.50 6.27 -3.01
C ILE A 198 14.02 7.59 -3.62
N ALA A 199 14.30 7.83 -4.90
CA ALA A 199 13.88 9.06 -5.59
C ALA A 199 12.35 9.25 -5.58
N ILE A 200 11.60 8.15 -5.79
CA ILE A 200 10.12 8.18 -5.69
C ILE A 200 9.67 8.56 -4.28
N ASN A 201 10.24 7.94 -3.24
CA ASN A 201 9.89 8.27 -1.85
C ASN A 201 10.28 9.69 -1.46
N GLU A 202 11.44 10.18 -1.91
CA GLU A 202 11.87 11.56 -1.69
C GLU A 202 10.88 12.55 -2.31
N MET A 203 10.47 12.34 -3.57
CA MET A 203 9.47 13.18 -4.22
C MET A 203 8.12 13.13 -3.48
N LEU A 204 7.67 11.94 -3.06
CA LEU A 204 6.41 11.80 -2.34
C LEU A 204 6.43 12.51 -0.97
N ASN A 205 7.52 12.39 -0.21
CA ASN A 205 7.61 13.04 1.10
C ASN A 205 7.89 14.55 1.00
N ALA A 206 8.42 15.04 -0.12
CA ALA A 206 8.59 16.47 -0.38
C ALA A 206 7.29 17.15 -0.87
N ALA A 207 6.31 16.38 -1.34
CA ALA A 207 5.06 16.91 -1.87
C ALA A 207 4.04 17.21 -0.76
N ASP A 208 3.21 18.23 -0.98
CA ASP A 208 2.07 18.54 -0.11
C ASP A 208 0.90 17.58 -0.41
N ILE A 209 0.99 16.35 0.11
CA ILE A 209 -0.06 15.33 0.00
C ILE A 209 -0.93 15.40 1.26
N ARG A 210 -2.23 15.64 1.08
CA ARG A 210 -3.17 15.82 2.18
C ARG A 210 -4.41 14.97 2.02
N LEU A 211 -5.00 14.53 3.12
CA LEU A 211 -6.28 13.82 3.16
C LEU A 211 -7.23 14.61 4.06
N GLY A 212 -8.30 15.15 3.49
CA GLY A 212 -9.27 15.96 4.25
C GLY A 212 -8.65 17.25 4.83
N GLY A 213 -7.60 17.77 4.20
CA GLY A 213 -6.87 18.96 4.66
C GLY A 213 -5.70 18.66 5.61
N GLU A 214 -5.60 17.43 6.12
CA GLU A 214 -4.51 17.02 7.01
C GLU A 214 -3.30 16.52 6.22
N PRO A 215 -2.07 16.95 6.55
CA PRO A 215 -0.86 16.48 5.88
C PRO A 215 -0.62 15.01 6.18
N MET A 216 -0.32 14.24 5.14
CA MET A 216 -0.08 12.80 5.26
C MET A 216 1.40 12.48 5.19
N GLY A 217 1.88 11.65 6.11
CA GLY A 217 3.27 11.22 6.14
C GLY A 217 3.61 10.50 7.45
N PRO A 218 4.78 9.86 7.52
CA PRO A 218 5.74 9.68 6.43
C PRO A 218 5.26 8.64 5.41
N ILE A 219 5.59 8.84 4.13
CA ILE A 219 5.25 7.91 3.04
C ILE A 219 6.45 6.99 2.78
N HIS A 220 6.19 5.68 2.69
CA HIS A 220 7.21 4.72 2.30
C HIS A 220 6.63 3.67 1.35
N VAL A 221 6.78 3.95 0.07
CA VAL A 221 6.45 3.03 -1.01
C VAL A 221 7.64 2.10 -1.26
N PHE A 222 7.38 0.80 -1.33
CA PHE A 222 8.36 -0.24 -1.60
C PHE A 222 7.90 -1.13 -2.75
N ARG A 223 8.86 -1.79 -3.42
CA ARG A 223 8.63 -2.58 -4.63
C ARG A 223 8.74 -4.07 -4.32
N ILE A 224 7.68 -4.84 -4.58
CA ILE A 224 7.66 -6.29 -4.31
C ILE A 224 7.97 -7.09 -5.57
N PHE A 225 8.98 -7.96 -5.51
CA PHE A 225 9.32 -8.95 -6.52
C PHE A 225 9.03 -10.37 -6.06
N GLN A 226 8.75 -11.25 -7.01
CA GLN A 226 8.55 -12.66 -6.75
C GLN A 226 9.63 -13.51 -7.42
N SER A 227 10.54 -14.05 -6.62
CA SER A 227 11.41 -15.14 -7.04
C SER A 227 10.60 -16.44 -7.15
N GLY A 228 11.14 -17.43 -7.85
CA GLY A 228 10.54 -18.76 -8.03
C GLY A 228 10.40 -19.55 -6.72
N LYS A 229 10.82 -20.82 -6.74
CA LYS A 229 10.79 -21.65 -5.54
C LYS A 229 11.87 -21.20 -4.56
N LEU A 230 11.68 -21.58 -3.29
CA LEU A 230 12.69 -21.35 -2.26
C LEU A 230 13.99 -22.07 -2.63
N GLY A 231 15.10 -21.33 -2.67
CA GLY A 231 16.41 -21.84 -3.07
C GLY A 231 16.74 -21.68 -4.55
N ASP A 232 15.79 -21.26 -5.38
CA ASP A 232 16.08 -20.89 -6.78
C ASP A 232 16.96 -19.64 -6.85
N ARG A 233 17.56 -19.41 -8.02
CA ARG A 233 18.28 -18.18 -8.33
C ARG A 233 17.37 -16.97 -8.07
N GLN A 234 17.90 -15.95 -7.42
CA GLN A 234 17.20 -14.69 -7.16
C GLN A 234 16.88 -13.98 -8.49
N MET A 235 15.61 -13.67 -8.70
CA MET A 235 15.11 -13.04 -9.93
C MET A 235 14.18 -11.87 -9.58
N PHE A 236 14.30 -10.78 -10.34
CA PHE A 236 13.57 -9.51 -10.15
C PHE A 236 12.73 -9.14 -11.39
N ASP A 237 12.45 -10.10 -12.26
CA ASP A 237 11.71 -9.95 -13.53
C ASP A 237 10.26 -10.45 -13.44
N ARG A 238 9.79 -10.71 -12.22
CA ARG A 238 8.43 -11.15 -11.92
C ARG A 238 7.82 -10.29 -10.83
N HIS A 239 6.55 -9.94 -11.01
CA HIS A 239 5.78 -9.04 -10.15
C HIS A 239 6.23 -7.57 -10.23
N GLY A 240 7.01 -7.07 -9.28
CA GLY A 240 7.52 -5.70 -9.28
C GLY A 240 6.56 -4.60 -8.83
N ARG A 241 5.29 -4.85 -8.50
CA ARG A 241 4.36 -3.77 -8.10
C ARG A 241 4.82 -2.99 -6.85
N LEU A 242 4.40 -1.73 -6.79
CA LEU A 242 4.66 -0.81 -5.69
C LEU A 242 3.55 -0.92 -4.64
N TYR A 243 3.92 -0.81 -3.37
CA TYR A 243 3.05 -0.95 -2.19
C TYR A 243 3.47 0.01 -1.08
N GLY A 244 2.58 0.27 -0.13
CA GLY A 244 2.87 1.01 1.11
C GLY A 244 2.33 2.43 1.14
N GLY A 245 1.67 2.88 0.07
CA GLY A 245 0.93 4.13 0.06
C GLY A 245 -0.41 3.98 0.78
N PHE A 246 -0.74 4.92 1.68
CA PHE A 246 -2.03 4.89 2.39
C PHE A 246 -3.23 4.98 1.43
N TRP A 247 -3.05 5.63 0.28
CA TRP A 247 -4.07 5.77 -0.77
C TRP A 247 -4.47 4.44 -1.42
N GLU A 248 -3.63 3.40 -1.34
CA GLU A 248 -3.96 2.06 -1.86
C GLU A 248 -5.12 1.41 -1.08
N HIS A 249 -5.29 1.80 0.17
CA HIS A 249 -6.36 1.34 1.06
C HIS A 249 -7.52 2.32 1.14
N LEU A 250 -7.42 3.49 0.47
CA LEU A 250 -8.47 4.48 0.46
C LEU A 250 -9.64 4.02 -0.43
N SER A 251 -10.82 3.93 0.18
CA SER A 251 -12.05 3.60 -0.53
C SER A 251 -12.38 4.66 -1.59
N LYS A 252 -13.01 4.24 -2.69
CA LYS A 252 -13.28 5.12 -3.83
C LYS A 252 -14.09 6.37 -3.46
N ASP A 253 -15.02 6.21 -2.54
CA ASP A 253 -15.88 7.26 -1.99
C ASP A 253 -15.15 8.22 -1.05
N LYS A 254 -13.91 7.94 -0.65
CA LYS A 254 -13.06 8.86 0.13
C LYS A 254 -11.96 9.53 -0.70
N ARG A 255 -11.74 9.11 -1.96
CA ARG A 255 -10.69 9.68 -2.82
C ARG A 255 -10.85 11.16 -3.11
N TYR A 256 -12.07 11.69 -3.05
CA TYR A 256 -12.34 13.12 -3.22
C TYR A 256 -11.70 14.00 -2.12
N LEU A 257 -11.33 13.41 -0.98
CA LEU A 257 -10.64 14.09 0.12
C LEU A 257 -9.14 14.23 -0.14
N LEU A 258 -8.60 13.54 -1.13
CA LEU A 258 -7.18 13.53 -1.44
C LEU A 258 -6.82 14.76 -2.27
N THR A 259 -5.86 15.54 -1.78
CA THR A 259 -5.33 16.70 -2.48
C THR A 259 -3.82 16.64 -2.58
N MET A 260 -3.28 17.22 -3.64
CA MET A 260 -1.85 17.34 -3.86
C MET A 260 -1.52 18.77 -4.28
N GLY A 261 -0.65 19.46 -3.53
CA GLY A 261 -0.34 20.86 -3.79
C GLY A 261 -1.55 21.79 -3.70
N GLY A 262 -2.51 21.46 -2.84
CA GLY A 262 -3.77 22.20 -2.69
C GLY A 262 -4.84 21.92 -3.76
N GLU A 263 -4.55 21.10 -4.77
CA GLU A 263 -5.50 20.74 -5.83
C GLU A 263 -6.13 19.36 -5.60
N PRO A 264 -7.37 19.11 -6.06
CA PRO A 264 -7.90 17.76 -6.12
C PRO A 264 -7.04 16.89 -7.05
N VAL A 265 -7.00 15.60 -6.79
CA VAL A 265 -6.26 14.67 -7.66
C VAL A 265 -7.09 14.24 -8.89
N ALA A 266 -6.42 13.99 -10.01
CA ALA A 266 -6.93 13.24 -11.16
C ALA A 266 -6.46 11.78 -11.08
N ASP A 267 -7.34 10.80 -11.30
CA ASP A 267 -7.06 9.35 -11.22
C ASP A 267 -6.90 8.77 -12.63
N LEU A 268 -5.66 8.54 -13.06
CA LEU A 268 -5.29 8.12 -14.40
C LEU A 268 -4.90 6.64 -14.44
N ASP A 269 -5.44 5.90 -15.39
CA ASP A 269 -5.27 4.45 -15.51
C ASP A 269 -5.03 4.03 -16.96
N PHE A 270 -4.23 2.98 -17.17
CA PHE A 270 -4.18 2.33 -18.48
C PHE A 270 -5.47 1.54 -18.77
N VAL A 271 -5.94 1.63 -20.01
CA VAL A 271 -7.09 0.83 -20.47
C VAL A 271 -6.63 -0.59 -20.81
N SER A 272 -7.14 -1.57 -20.06
CA SER A 272 -6.94 -3.01 -20.31
C SER A 272 -5.47 -3.46 -20.26
N MET A 273 -4.70 -2.91 -19.32
CA MET A 273 -3.23 -3.04 -19.22
C MET A 273 -2.67 -4.44 -19.50
N PHE A 274 -3.16 -5.48 -18.83
CA PHE A 274 -2.64 -6.85 -19.03
C PHE A 274 -2.79 -7.37 -20.44
N VAL A 275 -3.95 -7.15 -21.06
CA VAL A 275 -4.20 -7.60 -22.42
C VAL A 275 -3.34 -6.79 -23.39
N GLN A 276 -3.23 -5.46 -23.18
CA GLN A 276 -2.33 -4.62 -23.96
C GLN A 276 -0.86 -5.07 -23.88
N LEU A 277 -0.35 -5.37 -22.68
CA LEU A 277 1.02 -5.87 -22.50
C LEU A 277 1.24 -7.24 -23.15
N ALA A 278 0.24 -8.12 -23.15
CA ALA A 278 0.30 -9.36 -23.90
C ALA A 278 0.45 -9.12 -25.41
N TYR A 279 -0.25 -8.12 -25.96
CA TYR A 279 -0.08 -7.68 -27.35
C TYR A 279 1.30 -7.06 -27.61
N CYS A 280 1.79 -6.21 -26.68
CA CYS A 280 3.16 -5.67 -26.75
C CYS A 280 4.21 -6.79 -26.76
N ARG A 281 4.03 -7.83 -25.94
CA ARG A 281 4.94 -8.97 -25.83
C ARG A 281 5.12 -9.75 -27.13
N VAL A 282 4.08 -9.77 -27.98
CA VAL A 282 4.11 -10.41 -29.31
C VAL A 282 4.41 -9.43 -30.45
N GLY A 283 4.56 -8.13 -30.14
CA GLY A 283 4.92 -7.10 -31.12
C GLY A 283 3.80 -6.74 -32.11
N VAL A 284 2.53 -6.93 -31.74
CA VAL A 284 1.38 -6.60 -32.60
C VAL A 284 0.36 -5.72 -31.87
N SER A 285 -0.43 -4.97 -32.64
CA SER A 285 -1.54 -4.18 -32.10
C SER A 285 -2.84 -5.01 -32.12
N PRO A 286 -3.73 -4.83 -31.13
CA PRO A 286 -5.06 -5.42 -31.18
C PRO A 286 -5.85 -4.83 -32.36
N SER A 287 -6.66 -5.67 -32.99
CA SER A 287 -7.53 -5.29 -34.12
C SER A 287 -8.92 -4.83 -33.69
N VAL A 288 -9.15 -4.74 -32.37
CA VAL A 288 -10.45 -4.41 -31.76
C VAL A 288 -10.22 -3.34 -30.68
N ASP A 289 -11.19 -2.44 -30.54
CA ASP A 289 -11.08 -1.32 -29.60
C ASP A 289 -11.25 -1.80 -28.15
N ASP A 290 -12.31 -2.56 -27.88
CA ASP A 290 -12.60 -3.06 -26.54
C ASP A 290 -12.08 -4.48 -26.33
N LEU A 291 -10.93 -4.58 -25.65
CA LEU A 291 -10.25 -5.85 -25.36
C LEU A 291 -11.02 -6.77 -24.38
N TYR A 292 -12.16 -6.36 -23.85
CA TYR A 292 -13.02 -7.20 -23.01
C TYR A 292 -14.40 -7.46 -23.60
N ALA A 293 -14.66 -7.05 -24.86
CA ALA A 293 -15.94 -7.27 -25.53
C ALA A 293 -16.06 -8.70 -26.12
N ILE A 294 -15.86 -9.72 -25.29
CA ILE A 294 -16.00 -11.13 -25.71
C ILE A 294 -17.46 -11.39 -26.10
N PRO A 295 -17.74 -11.86 -27.34
CA PRO A 295 -19.10 -12.11 -27.80
C PRO A 295 -19.86 -13.11 -26.92
N GLY A 296 -21.12 -12.79 -26.60
CA GLY A 296 -21.99 -13.58 -25.72
C GLY A 296 -21.79 -13.32 -24.22
N LEU A 297 -20.94 -12.35 -23.87
CA LEU A 297 -20.74 -11.83 -22.50
C LEU A 297 -20.95 -10.32 -22.42
N GLU A 298 -21.82 -9.79 -23.29
CA GLU A 298 -22.22 -8.39 -23.27
C GLU A 298 -22.76 -8.00 -21.88
N GLY A 299 -22.33 -6.86 -21.36
CA GLY A 299 -22.68 -6.40 -20.00
C GLY A 299 -21.89 -7.07 -18.87
N GLN A 300 -21.12 -8.12 -19.12
CA GLN A 300 -20.35 -8.85 -18.10
C GLN A 300 -18.87 -8.44 -18.02
N ARG A 301 -18.56 -7.18 -18.38
CA ARG A 301 -17.17 -6.66 -18.50
C ARG A 301 -16.31 -6.96 -17.27
N LYS A 302 -16.87 -6.78 -16.07
CA LYS A 302 -16.16 -7.00 -14.80
C LYS A 302 -15.69 -8.45 -14.67
N VAL A 303 -16.56 -9.40 -15.00
CA VAL A 303 -16.27 -10.84 -15.00
C VAL A 303 -15.24 -11.18 -16.07
N VAL A 304 -15.43 -10.67 -17.29
CA VAL A 304 -14.50 -10.90 -18.40
C VAL A 304 -13.09 -10.42 -18.04
N LYS A 305 -12.95 -9.22 -17.47
CA LYS A 305 -11.65 -8.69 -17.01
C LYS A 305 -10.98 -9.66 -16.03
N HIS A 306 -11.73 -10.17 -15.06
CA HIS A 306 -11.19 -11.12 -14.07
C HIS A 306 -10.77 -12.45 -14.71
N LEU A 307 -11.60 -13.01 -15.60
CA LEU A 307 -11.30 -14.28 -16.26
C LEU A 307 -10.12 -14.15 -17.25
N MET A 308 -10.05 -13.05 -18.00
CA MET A 308 -8.89 -12.72 -18.85
C MET A 308 -7.61 -12.63 -18.05
N ALA A 309 -7.61 -11.87 -16.94
CA ALA A 309 -6.45 -11.81 -16.05
C ALA A 309 -6.08 -13.22 -15.55
N SER A 310 -7.06 -14.01 -15.13
CA SER A 310 -6.84 -15.37 -14.65
C SER A 310 -6.16 -16.29 -15.67
N LEU A 311 -6.40 -16.13 -16.97
CA LEU A 311 -5.73 -16.93 -18.02
C LEU A 311 -4.22 -16.69 -18.04
N PHE A 312 -3.73 -15.50 -17.69
CA PHE A 312 -2.29 -15.20 -17.70
C PHE A 312 -1.55 -15.75 -16.47
N PHE A 313 -2.23 -16.05 -15.36
CA PHE A 313 -1.64 -16.49 -14.08
C PHE A 313 -1.77 -18.00 -13.81
N ARG A 314 -2.02 -18.79 -14.87
CA ARG A 314 -2.18 -20.24 -14.76
C ARG A 314 -0.99 -20.93 -15.38
N GLU A 315 -0.47 -21.95 -14.71
CA GLU A 315 0.57 -22.86 -15.26
C GLU A 315 -0.04 -24.10 -15.97
N LYS A 316 -1.33 -24.35 -15.76
CA LYS A 316 -2.04 -25.53 -16.26
C LYS A 316 -3.35 -25.09 -16.91
N ALA A 317 -3.81 -25.90 -17.86
CA ALA A 317 -5.07 -25.69 -18.57
C ALA A 317 -6.21 -25.24 -17.64
N ALA A 318 -6.88 -24.15 -18.02
CA ALA A 318 -7.97 -23.58 -17.24
C ALA A 318 -9.22 -24.49 -17.24
N LEU A 319 -9.30 -25.43 -16.31
CA LEU A 319 -10.43 -26.37 -16.20
C LEU A 319 -11.57 -25.86 -15.31
N ARG A 320 -11.32 -24.86 -14.46
CA ARG A 320 -12.30 -24.37 -13.47
C ARG A 320 -12.31 -22.86 -13.40
N LEU A 321 -13.53 -22.32 -13.29
CA LEU A 321 -13.77 -20.91 -13.00
C LEU A 321 -13.17 -20.56 -11.63
N PRO A 322 -12.65 -19.35 -11.44
CA PRO A 322 -12.30 -18.85 -10.12
C PRO A 322 -13.51 -18.88 -9.18
N LYS A 323 -13.27 -19.04 -7.88
CA LYS A 323 -14.33 -19.13 -6.87
C LYS A 323 -15.19 -17.86 -6.88
N GLY A 324 -16.51 -18.02 -6.81
CA GLY A 324 -17.48 -16.91 -6.72
C GLY A 324 -18.01 -16.37 -8.04
N ILE A 325 -17.37 -16.67 -9.17
CA ILE A 325 -17.68 -16.04 -10.46
C ILE A 325 -18.84 -16.68 -11.22
N SER A 326 -19.13 -17.96 -10.95
CA SER A 326 -20.13 -18.72 -11.72
C SER A 326 -21.53 -18.11 -11.69
N ARG A 327 -21.86 -17.30 -10.66
CA ARG A 327 -23.16 -16.64 -10.53
C ARG A 327 -23.29 -15.37 -11.38
N GLU A 328 -22.18 -14.81 -11.83
CA GLU A 328 -22.14 -13.58 -12.64
C GLU A 328 -22.08 -13.88 -14.15
N LEU A 329 -21.89 -15.16 -14.54
CA LEU A 329 -21.88 -15.58 -15.93
C LEU A 329 -23.29 -16.00 -16.40
N PRO A 330 -23.63 -15.79 -17.68
CA PRO A 330 -24.84 -16.38 -18.25
C PRO A 330 -24.82 -17.92 -18.20
N GLU A 331 -25.99 -18.53 -18.25
CA GLU A 331 -26.13 -19.99 -18.20
C GLU A 331 -25.32 -20.68 -19.32
N GLY A 332 -24.69 -21.80 -19.00
CA GLY A 332 -23.89 -22.58 -19.94
C GLY A 332 -22.49 -22.04 -20.24
N TRP A 333 -22.03 -20.99 -19.53
CA TRP A 333 -20.63 -20.58 -19.58
C TRP A 333 -19.76 -21.38 -18.59
N SER A 334 -18.79 -22.11 -19.16
CA SER A 334 -17.72 -22.78 -18.42
C SER A 334 -16.39 -22.06 -18.63
N MET A 335 -15.36 -22.40 -17.84
CA MET A 335 -14.00 -21.88 -18.06
C MET A 335 -13.45 -22.30 -19.44
N GLU A 336 -13.76 -23.52 -19.88
CA GLU A 336 -13.37 -24.03 -21.19
C GLU A 336 -14.01 -23.22 -22.32
N ARG A 337 -15.33 -22.99 -22.24
CA ARG A 337 -16.06 -22.15 -23.21
C ARG A 337 -15.53 -20.72 -23.20
N PHE A 338 -15.26 -20.16 -22.03
CA PHE A 338 -14.63 -18.84 -21.90
C PHE A 338 -13.28 -18.78 -22.59
N LYS A 339 -12.39 -19.74 -22.31
CA LYS A 339 -11.07 -19.78 -22.95
C LYS A 339 -11.19 -19.92 -24.46
N ALA A 340 -12.09 -20.76 -24.97
CA ALA A 340 -12.32 -20.90 -26.40
C ALA A 340 -12.77 -19.58 -27.06
N ALA A 341 -13.73 -18.88 -26.44
CA ALA A 341 -14.19 -17.57 -26.90
C ALA A 341 -13.08 -16.50 -26.83
N ALA A 342 -12.33 -16.46 -25.73
CA ALA A 342 -11.19 -15.55 -25.57
C ALA A 342 -10.09 -15.82 -26.60
N SER A 343 -9.76 -17.09 -26.88
CA SER A 343 -8.79 -17.45 -27.91
C SER A 343 -9.25 -17.08 -29.32
N ALA A 344 -10.54 -17.23 -29.61
CA ALA A 344 -11.12 -16.82 -30.89
C ALA A 344 -11.13 -15.30 -31.07
N PHE A 345 -11.41 -14.56 -29.99
CA PHE A 345 -11.42 -13.09 -29.99
C PHE A 345 -10.01 -12.49 -29.98
N HIS A 346 -9.03 -13.17 -29.35
CA HIS A 346 -7.64 -12.74 -29.24
C HIS A 346 -6.64 -13.76 -29.80
N PRO A 347 -6.71 -14.11 -31.09
CA PRO A 347 -5.89 -15.19 -31.65
C PRO A 347 -4.38 -14.91 -31.53
N ALA A 348 -3.96 -13.64 -31.64
CA ALA A 348 -2.56 -13.24 -31.56
C ALA A 348 -1.89 -13.54 -30.21
N ILE A 349 -2.64 -13.52 -29.12
CA ILE A 349 -2.12 -13.73 -27.75
C ILE A 349 -2.64 -15.01 -27.10
N ALA A 350 -3.46 -15.80 -27.79
CA ALA A 350 -4.06 -17.03 -27.25
C ALA A 350 -3.03 -18.05 -26.77
N HIS A 351 -1.86 -18.08 -27.41
CA HIS A 351 -0.74 -18.95 -27.03
C HIS A 351 -0.05 -18.54 -25.72
N LEU A 352 -0.35 -17.34 -25.20
CA LEU A 352 0.11 -16.85 -23.89
C LEU A 352 -0.85 -17.22 -22.75
N PHE A 353 -2.02 -17.80 -23.05
CA PHE A 353 -2.94 -18.26 -22.01
C PHE A 353 -2.46 -19.57 -21.38
N ASP A 354 -2.61 -19.67 -20.06
CA ASP A 354 -2.16 -20.80 -19.24
C ASP A 354 -0.65 -21.07 -19.29
N THR A 355 0.17 -20.02 -19.46
CA THR A 355 1.65 -20.09 -19.46
C THR A 355 2.31 -19.42 -18.25
N ASP A 356 1.52 -18.91 -17.30
CA ASP A 356 1.97 -18.17 -16.12
C ASP A 356 2.76 -16.87 -16.41
N ILE A 357 2.64 -16.34 -17.63
CA ILE A 357 3.30 -15.09 -18.06
C ILE A 357 2.82 -13.86 -17.29
N GLY A 358 1.69 -13.93 -16.58
CA GLY A 358 1.10 -12.80 -15.86
C GLY A 358 2.05 -12.11 -14.88
N PHE A 359 2.98 -12.86 -14.27
CA PHE A 359 4.01 -12.28 -13.39
C PHE A 359 5.07 -11.49 -14.15
N GLU A 360 5.44 -11.90 -15.37
CA GLU A 360 6.33 -11.12 -16.24
C GLU A 360 5.61 -9.87 -16.75
N LEU A 361 4.32 -9.99 -17.11
CA LEU A 361 3.50 -8.83 -17.49
C LEU A 361 3.38 -7.81 -16.35
N MET A 362 3.22 -8.26 -15.10
CA MET A 362 3.28 -7.37 -13.92
C MET A 362 4.63 -6.66 -13.81
N ALA A 363 5.74 -7.35 -14.12
CA ALA A 363 7.06 -6.74 -14.05
C ALA A 363 7.19 -5.64 -15.10
N THR A 364 6.72 -5.88 -16.34
CA THR A 364 6.67 -4.85 -17.38
C THR A 364 5.76 -3.68 -17.01
N GLU A 365 4.56 -3.95 -16.46
CA GLU A 365 3.64 -2.94 -15.93
C GLU A 365 4.33 -2.05 -14.90
N SER A 366 5.06 -2.67 -13.98
CA SER A 366 5.79 -1.95 -12.94
C SER A 366 6.96 -1.13 -13.48
N GLU A 367 7.72 -1.64 -14.45
CA GLU A 367 8.78 -0.87 -15.12
C GLU A 367 8.24 0.38 -15.83
N ILE A 368 7.04 0.30 -16.40
CA ILE A 368 6.32 1.46 -16.96
C ILE A 368 5.95 2.42 -15.84
N LEU A 369 5.30 1.94 -14.77
CA LEU A 369 4.88 2.76 -13.63
C LEU A 369 6.06 3.51 -13.00
N VAL A 370 7.14 2.81 -12.68
CA VAL A 370 8.37 3.42 -12.11
C VAL A 370 8.95 4.46 -13.05
N GLY A 371 9.00 4.17 -14.36
CA GLY A 371 9.45 5.14 -15.36
C GLY A 371 8.60 6.42 -15.39
N ILE A 372 7.27 6.28 -15.28
CA ILE A 372 6.34 7.42 -15.21
C ILE A 372 6.61 8.27 -13.96
N LEU A 373 6.71 7.62 -12.79
CA LEU A 373 6.95 8.32 -11.53
C LEU A 373 8.27 9.08 -11.54
N LEU A 374 9.33 8.49 -12.09
CA LEU A 374 10.65 9.13 -12.19
C LEU A 374 10.68 10.27 -13.19
N GLU A 375 10.02 10.13 -14.36
CA GLU A 375 9.90 11.21 -15.33
C GLU A 375 9.14 12.40 -14.72
N LEU A 376 8.02 12.15 -14.04
CA LEU A 376 7.25 13.19 -13.33
C LEU A 376 8.05 13.83 -12.19
N ALA A 377 8.73 13.02 -11.37
CA ALA A 377 9.58 13.51 -10.29
C ALA A 377 10.73 14.38 -10.81
N SER A 378 11.29 14.06 -11.98
CA SER A 378 12.33 14.90 -12.62
C SER A 378 11.83 16.30 -13.02
N LYS A 379 10.51 16.50 -13.06
CA LYS A 379 9.83 17.78 -13.29
C LYS A 379 9.27 18.40 -12.00
N GLY A 380 9.56 17.82 -10.84
CA GLY A 380 9.02 18.25 -9.56
C GLY A 380 7.54 17.93 -9.37
N ILE A 381 6.98 17.01 -10.16
CA ILE A 381 5.58 16.61 -10.10
C ILE A 381 5.50 15.29 -9.34
N ALA A 382 4.82 15.31 -8.19
CA ALA A 382 4.51 14.08 -7.47
C ALA A 382 3.32 13.35 -8.10
N ALA A 383 3.35 12.02 -7.99
CA ALA A 383 2.30 11.13 -8.46
C ALA A 383 2.17 9.96 -7.49
N LEU A 384 0.94 9.64 -7.07
CA LEU A 384 0.66 8.51 -6.20
C LEU A 384 0.49 7.24 -7.05
N PRO A 385 1.37 6.24 -6.97
CA PRO A 385 1.21 5.00 -7.73
C PRO A 385 0.02 4.15 -7.26
N MET A 386 -0.80 3.67 -8.18
CA MET A 386 -1.94 2.80 -7.88
C MET A 386 -2.07 1.68 -8.92
N HIS A 387 -1.45 0.52 -8.65
CA HIS A 387 -1.41 -0.60 -9.60
C HIS A 387 -0.84 -0.20 -10.98
N ASP A 388 -1.67 -0.17 -12.03
CA ASP A 388 -1.37 0.24 -13.40
C ASP A 388 -1.67 1.72 -13.68
N GLY A 389 -2.01 2.49 -12.66
CA GLY A 389 -2.34 3.91 -12.75
C GLY A 389 -1.58 4.79 -11.77
N ILE A 390 -1.85 6.09 -11.87
CA ILE A 390 -1.34 7.12 -10.97
C ILE A 390 -2.44 8.11 -10.60
N MET A 391 -2.30 8.74 -9.43
CA MET A 391 -3.06 9.94 -9.09
C MET A 391 -2.12 11.14 -9.01
N VAL A 392 -2.45 12.24 -9.70
CA VAL A 392 -1.66 13.49 -9.77
C VAL A 392 -2.52 14.68 -9.43
N GLY A 393 -1.94 15.83 -9.05
CA GLY A 393 -2.71 17.08 -8.96
C GLY A 393 -3.39 17.41 -10.29
N ALA A 394 -4.64 17.87 -10.25
CA ALA A 394 -5.47 18.07 -11.45
C ALA A 394 -4.82 18.98 -12.51
N GLY A 395 -4.05 19.99 -12.11
CA GLY A 395 -3.31 20.87 -13.02
C GLY A 395 -2.21 20.16 -13.82
N HIS A 396 -1.81 18.95 -13.44
CA HIS A 396 -0.80 18.14 -14.13
C HIS A 396 -1.39 17.01 -14.98
N ASN A 397 -2.71 16.93 -15.12
CA ASN A 397 -3.41 15.82 -15.79
C ASN A 397 -2.89 15.56 -17.22
N GLU A 398 -2.94 16.57 -18.10
CA GLU A 398 -2.53 16.41 -19.51
C GLU A 398 -1.07 15.96 -19.63
N PHE A 399 -0.17 16.59 -18.87
CA PHE A 399 1.24 16.23 -18.85
C PHE A 399 1.49 14.81 -18.32
N ALA A 400 0.71 14.37 -17.33
CA ALA A 400 0.77 13.02 -16.81
C ALA A 400 0.29 11.99 -17.84
N ILE A 401 -0.78 12.27 -18.59
CA ILE A 401 -1.25 11.42 -19.69
C ILE A 401 -0.17 11.28 -20.77
N GLU A 402 0.43 12.39 -21.21
CA GLU A 402 1.51 12.38 -22.20
C GLU A 402 2.71 11.56 -21.70
N THR A 403 3.07 11.72 -20.43
CA THR A 403 4.14 10.96 -19.80
C THR A 403 3.83 9.46 -19.75
N MET A 404 2.62 9.07 -19.37
CA MET A 404 2.17 7.67 -19.37
C MET A 404 2.27 7.05 -20.76
N GLN A 405 1.81 7.78 -21.78
CA GLN A 405 1.88 7.35 -23.18
C GLN A 405 3.33 7.18 -23.65
N LYS A 406 4.17 8.20 -23.46
CA LYS A 406 5.60 8.20 -23.84
C LYS A 406 6.37 7.07 -23.16
N VAL A 407 6.20 6.88 -21.86
CA VAL A 407 6.92 5.83 -21.12
C VAL A 407 6.43 4.45 -21.54
N SER A 408 5.13 4.27 -21.78
CA SER A 408 4.59 2.99 -22.28
C SER A 408 5.17 2.63 -23.65
N GLU A 409 5.33 3.61 -24.55
CA GLU A 409 5.98 3.42 -25.84
C GLU A 409 7.46 3.04 -25.69
N SER A 410 8.20 3.76 -24.85
CA SER A 410 9.62 3.47 -24.62
C SER A 410 9.88 2.10 -23.99
N LYS A 411 9.02 1.67 -23.05
CA LYS A 411 9.24 0.45 -22.24
C LYS A 411 8.57 -0.79 -22.82
N ALA A 412 7.46 -0.65 -23.52
CA ALA A 412 6.69 -1.76 -24.09
C ALA A 412 6.49 -1.66 -25.61
N GLY A 413 7.08 -0.66 -26.27
CA GLY A 413 7.10 -0.54 -27.73
C GLY A 413 5.80 -0.03 -28.35
N ARG A 414 4.80 0.34 -27.54
CA ARG A 414 3.50 0.84 -28.01
C ARG A 414 2.96 1.92 -27.06
N ILE A 415 2.37 2.96 -27.64
CA ILE A 415 1.57 3.92 -26.88
C ILE A 415 0.31 3.22 -26.37
N LEU A 416 0.16 3.15 -25.05
CA LEU A 416 -1.00 2.54 -24.42
C LEU A 416 -2.10 3.59 -24.13
N PRO A 417 -3.38 3.24 -24.34
CA PRO A 417 -4.50 4.12 -24.03
C PRO A 417 -4.60 4.38 -22.52
N VAL A 418 -4.79 5.65 -22.17
CA VAL A 418 -4.97 6.13 -20.78
C VAL A 418 -6.37 6.72 -20.65
N VAL A 419 -7.00 6.52 -19.50
CA VAL A 419 -8.30 7.10 -19.16
C VAL A 419 -8.25 7.74 -17.79
N GLU A 420 -8.94 8.86 -17.65
CA GLU A 420 -9.23 9.46 -16.35
C GLU A 420 -10.49 8.83 -15.75
N LYS A 421 -10.38 8.30 -14.53
CA LYS A 421 -11.52 7.80 -13.78
C LYS A 421 -12.18 8.95 -13.02
N PRO A 422 -13.52 9.01 -13.01
CA PRO A 422 -14.22 10.00 -12.21
C PRO A 422 -13.99 9.73 -10.71
N ILE A 423 -13.59 10.78 -9.99
CA ILE A 423 -13.64 10.82 -8.53
C ILE A 423 -14.93 11.52 -8.13
N LEU A 424 -15.87 10.75 -7.57
CA LEU A 424 -17.17 11.26 -7.18
C LEU A 424 -17.14 11.72 -5.73
N GLN A 425 -17.55 12.96 -5.49
CA GLN A 425 -17.89 13.42 -4.15
C GLN A 425 -19.31 12.92 -3.80
N PRO A 426 -19.50 12.20 -2.68
CA PRO A 426 -20.83 11.83 -2.22
C PRO A 426 -21.69 13.08 -2.05
N ALA A 427 -22.94 13.05 -2.54
CA ALA A 427 -23.87 14.14 -2.31
C ALA A 427 -24.06 14.33 -0.79
N ASN A 428 -24.01 15.58 -0.33
CA ASN A 428 -24.11 15.95 1.07
C ASN A 428 -25.57 15.80 1.55
N ASN A 429 -26.08 14.57 1.64
CA ASN A 429 -27.44 14.27 2.09
C ASN A 429 -27.56 14.30 3.62
N SER A 430 -27.03 15.36 4.25
CA SER A 430 -27.32 15.66 5.66
C SER A 430 -28.57 16.53 5.72
N PRO A 431 -29.70 16.09 6.33
CA PRO A 431 -30.95 16.85 6.38
C PRO A 431 -30.90 18.12 7.25
N LEU A 432 -29.74 18.51 7.79
CA LEU A 432 -29.64 19.43 8.92
C LEU A 432 -29.14 20.84 8.59
N TRP A 433 -29.03 21.21 7.31
CA TRP A 433 -28.74 22.60 6.93
C TRP A 433 -29.52 23.02 5.68
N SER A 434 -30.83 23.19 5.83
CA SER A 434 -31.60 24.08 4.94
C SER A 434 -32.06 25.31 5.73
N THR A 435 -31.12 26.16 6.11
CA THR A 435 -31.46 27.55 6.47
C THR A 435 -31.68 28.35 5.19
N SER A 436 -32.82 28.12 4.56
CA SER A 436 -33.42 29.10 3.67
C SER A 436 -33.75 30.32 4.52
N GLY A 437 -32.92 31.36 4.42
CA GLY A 437 -33.17 32.66 5.03
C GLY A 437 -34.51 33.21 4.56
N VAL A 438 -35.46 33.31 5.49
CA VAL A 438 -36.63 34.16 5.34
C VAL A 438 -36.15 35.60 5.50
N PRO A 439 -36.34 36.50 4.52
CA PRO A 439 -36.06 37.91 4.72
C PRO A 439 -37.14 38.48 5.65
N LEU A 440 -36.72 39.04 6.79
CA LEU A 440 -37.55 39.94 7.58
C LEU A 440 -37.82 41.20 6.75
N SER A 441 -39.06 41.37 6.31
CA SER A 441 -39.54 42.60 5.69
C SER A 441 -39.87 43.63 6.77
N ASP A 442 -39.10 44.72 6.82
CA ASP A 442 -39.48 45.96 7.48
C ASP A 442 -40.33 46.82 6.54
N SER A 443 -41.56 47.14 6.96
CA SER A 443 -42.34 48.38 6.65
C SER A 443 -43.69 48.27 7.36
N LEU A 444 -43.89 48.96 8.50
CA LEU A 444 -44.40 50.34 8.65
C LEU A 444 -45.92 50.50 8.42
N ILE A 445 -46.60 50.84 9.53
CA ILE A 445 -47.66 51.86 9.66
C ILE A 445 -48.97 51.64 8.87
N ALA A 446 -50.01 51.20 9.58
CA ALA A 446 -51.23 51.97 9.90
C ALA A 446 -52.19 51.10 10.74
#